data_AF-A0A1I7UYX6-F1
#
_entry.id   AF-A0A1I7UYX6-F1
#
_cell.length_a   1.000
_cell.length_b   1.000
_cell.length_c   1.000
_cell.angle_alpha   90.00
_cell.angle_beta   90.00
_cell.angle_gamma   90.00
#
_symmetry.space_group_name_H-M   'P 1'
#
loop_
_entity.id
_entity.type
_entity.pdbx_description
1 polymer ?
#
loop_
_entity_poly.entity_id
_entity_poly.type
_entity_poly.pdbx_seq_one_letter_code
_entity_poly.pdbx_strand_id
1 'polypeptide(L)'
;MVKASDLFSDSETRQNVVDKVNNMTRFIGFPDAMRSDFEMEKEAVRLHDSLFWSMVLGSSSVYKERLQRLRFPVNPRDWVDTRPAISVPAHNYERNLIQIPFDSLRLPYSDEHQLDFANYAGIGTIIGHEFTHAFDGQGKLHGATGNLGVWWSQESSRRFKSREQCFIKQYAGLMDSHDMNAAKEGLYENIADHVGLKVAYEAWKSNGNKMSSRMPGLEKYSQDQLFFLAYTQGWCALRSKSYKLQPHMEERIR
;
A
#
# COMPACT_ATOMS: atom_id res chain seq x y z
N MET A 1 -4.86 17.11 2.35
CA MET A 1 -5.95 16.21 2.79
C MET A 1 -6.04 16.10 4.31
N VAL A 2 -5.06 15.52 5.03
CA VAL A 2 -5.12 15.34 6.51
C VAL A 2 -5.48 16.62 7.27
N LYS A 3 -4.79 17.74 6.98
CA LYS A 3 -5.02 19.02 7.67
C LYS A 3 -6.45 19.57 7.51
N ALA A 4 -7.12 19.22 6.43
CA ALA A 4 -8.47 19.68 6.11
C ALA A 4 -9.56 18.66 6.49
N SER A 5 -9.20 17.53 7.10
CA SER A 5 -10.14 16.46 7.43
C SER A 5 -10.95 16.77 8.70
N ASP A 6 -12.26 16.52 8.64
CA ASP A 6 -13.22 16.57 9.75
C ASP A 6 -13.19 15.31 10.64
N LEU A 7 -12.45 14.28 10.21
CA LEU A 7 -12.31 13.00 10.88
C LEU A 7 -11.70 13.14 12.29
N PHE A 8 -10.71 14.01 12.42
CA PHE A 8 -9.97 14.22 13.66
C PHE A 8 -10.58 15.37 14.45
N SER A 9 -11.11 15.06 15.64
CA SER A 9 -11.83 15.99 16.51
C SER A 9 -10.95 17.03 17.18
N ASP A 10 -9.66 16.72 17.34
CA ASP A 10 -8.70 17.48 18.14
C ASP A 10 -7.40 17.71 17.35
N SER A 11 -6.68 18.77 17.73
CA SER A 11 -5.43 19.16 17.07
C SER A 11 -4.29 18.19 17.35
N GLU A 12 -4.27 17.53 18.52
CA GLU A 12 -3.22 16.59 18.89
C GLU A 12 -3.25 15.35 17.99
N THR A 13 -4.40 14.71 17.83
CA THR A 13 -4.58 13.58 16.90
C THR A 13 -4.19 14.00 15.48
N ARG A 14 -4.61 15.19 15.03
CA ARG A 14 -4.26 15.70 13.70
C ARG A 14 -2.76 15.88 13.53
N GLN A 15 -2.08 16.40 14.56
CA GLN A 15 -0.62 16.57 14.54
C GLN A 15 0.09 15.22 14.53
N ASN A 16 -0.34 14.27 15.37
CA ASN A 16 0.21 12.89 15.39
C ASN A 16 0.09 12.22 14.02
N VAL A 17 -1.04 12.39 13.33
CA VAL A 17 -1.25 11.89 11.96
C VAL A 17 -0.30 12.58 10.97
N VAL A 18 -0.15 13.91 11.03
CA VAL A 18 0.79 14.65 10.18
C VAL A 18 2.23 14.21 10.41
N ASP A 19 2.64 14.03 11.67
CA ASP A 19 3.98 13.59 12.03
C ASP A 19 4.24 12.16 11.54
N LYS A 20 3.22 11.29 11.62
CA LYS A 20 3.30 9.94 11.06
C LYS A 20 3.51 9.95 9.55
N VAL A 21 2.75 10.78 8.82
CA VAL A 21 2.95 10.97 7.37
C VAL A 21 4.35 11.46 7.05
N ASN A 22 4.82 12.48 7.77
CA ASN A 22 6.12 13.11 7.52
C ASN A 22 7.30 12.17 7.83
N ASN A 23 7.16 11.31 8.84
CA ASN A 23 8.20 10.37 9.23
C ASN A 23 8.13 9.01 8.50
N MET A 24 7.22 8.87 7.52
CA MET A 24 7.02 7.61 6.82
C MET A 24 8.20 7.29 5.90
N THR A 25 8.79 6.11 6.08
CA THR A 25 9.88 5.61 5.23
C THR A 25 9.32 5.05 3.92
N ARG A 26 10.06 5.21 2.83
CA ARG A 26 9.62 4.83 1.48
C ARG A 26 10.69 3.96 0.83
N PHE A 27 10.35 2.72 0.54
CA PHE A 27 11.17 1.80 -0.23
C PHE A 27 10.59 1.68 -1.62
N ILE A 28 11.38 2.00 -2.64
CA ILE A 28 10.94 2.05 -4.03
C ILE A 28 11.91 1.24 -4.87
N GLY A 29 11.40 0.29 -5.64
CA GLY A 29 12.22 -0.56 -6.49
C GLY A 29 12.88 -1.69 -5.72
N PHE A 30 14.16 -1.51 -5.39
CA PHE A 30 15.02 -2.53 -4.81
C PHE A 30 16.06 -1.91 -3.85
N PRO A 31 16.67 -2.70 -2.95
CA PRO A 31 17.70 -2.21 -2.02
C PRO A 31 18.88 -1.58 -2.74
N ASP A 32 19.40 -0.46 -2.23
CA ASP A 32 20.57 0.22 -2.82
C ASP A 32 21.80 -0.69 -2.97
N ALA A 33 21.95 -1.67 -2.07
CA ALA A 33 23.01 -2.67 -2.13
C ALA A 33 23.03 -3.48 -3.44
N MET A 34 21.88 -3.64 -4.11
CA MET A 34 21.82 -4.34 -5.41
C MET A 34 22.49 -3.56 -6.55
N ARG A 35 22.85 -2.30 -6.35
CA ARG A 35 23.65 -1.51 -7.32
C ARG A 35 25.15 -1.79 -7.23
N SER A 36 25.60 -2.57 -6.24
CA SER A 36 27.00 -2.87 -5.98
C SER A 36 27.32 -4.30 -6.39
N ASP A 37 28.18 -4.48 -7.40
CA ASP A 37 28.63 -5.80 -7.84
C ASP A 37 29.25 -6.60 -6.69
N PHE A 38 30.00 -5.94 -5.81
CA PHE A 38 30.61 -6.56 -4.63
C PHE A 38 29.57 -7.12 -3.65
N GLU A 39 28.53 -6.34 -3.32
CA GLU A 39 27.48 -6.82 -2.41
C GLU A 39 26.64 -7.92 -3.07
N MET A 40 26.42 -7.83 -4.38
CA MET A 40 25.74 -8.87 -5.16
C MET A 40 26.53 -10.17 -5.22
N GLU A 41 27.85 -10.12 -5.40
CA GLU A 41 28.71 -11.31 -5.42
C GLU A 41 28.79 -11.96 -4.04
N LYS A 42 28.92 -11.16 -2.99
CA LYS A 42 28.84 -11.62 -1.60
C LYS A 42 27.51 -12.30 -1.30
N GLU A 43 26.40 -11.73 -1.76
CA GLU A 43 25.07 -12.32 -1.61
C GLU A 43 24.94 -13.62 -2.42
N ALA A 44 25.48 -13.68 -3.64
CA ALA A 44 25.50 -14.89 -4.45
C ALA A 44 26.25 -16.05 -3.77
N VAL A 45 27.41 -15.76 -3.16
CA VAL A 45 28.15 -16.73 -2.35
C VAL A 45 27.31 -17.18 -1.15
N ARG A 46 26.69 -16.25 -0.41
CA ARG A 46 25.80 -16.58 0.72
C ARG A 46 24.64 -17.48 0.28
N LEU A 47 24.02 -17.19 -0.87
CA LEU A 47 22.93 -17.97 -1.45
C LEU A 47 23.37 -19.39 -1.78
N HIS A 48 24.50 -19.55 -2.47
CA HIS A 48 25.04 -20.83 -2.89
C HIS A 48 25.45 -21.71 -1.69
N ASP A 49 26.23 -21.15 -0.77
CA ASP A 49 26.87 -21.93 0.29
C ASP A 49 25.95 -22.21 1.49
N SER A 50 24.99 -21.32 1.76
CA SER A 50 24.17 -21.40 2.97
C SER A 50 22.68 -21.43 2.71
N LEU A 51 22.13 -20.47 1.96
CA LEU A 51 20.68 -20.27 1.90
C LEU A 51 19.98 -21.36 1.09
N PHE A 52 20.52 -21.73 -0.07
CA PHE A 52 19.98 -22.78 -0.92
C PHE A 52 19.87 -24.10 -0.16
N TRP A 53 20.98 -24.55 0.44
CA TRP A 53 20.99 -25.78 1.23
C TRP A 53 20.13 -25.69 2.49
N SER A 54 19.99 -24.51 3.09
CA SER A 54 19.07 -24.32 4.21
C SER A 54 17.61 -24.42 3.81
N MET A 55 17.24 -23.94 2.62
CA MET A 55 15.88 -24.12 2.09
C MET A 55 15.61 -25.60 1.75
N VAL A 56 16.61 -26.32 1.22
CA VAL A 56 16.51 -27.74 0.86
C VAL A 56 16.49 -28.65 2.10
N LEU A 57 17.30 -28.36 3.11
CA LEU A 57 17.55 -29.25 4.26
C LEU A 57 16.83 -28.83 5.56
N GLY A 58 16.10 -27.72 5.54
CA GLY A 58 15.26 -27.25 6.65
C GLY A 58 15.83 -26.02 7.37
N SER A 59 15.35 -24.84 6.96
CA SER A 59 15.33 -23.48 7.52
C SER A 59 16.42 -22.96 8.48
N SER A 60 17.50 -23.70 8.74
CA SER A 60 18.41 -23.45 9.85
C SER A 60 19.18 -22.13 9.72
N SER A 61 19.66 -21.76 8.52
CA SER A 61 20.37 -20.50 8.33
C SER A 61 19.45 -19.27 8.41
N VAL A 62 18.24 -19.33 7.84
CA VAL A 62 17.25 -18.22 7.97
C VAL A 62 16.88 -17.99 9.44
N TYR A 63 16.67 -19.07 10.19
CA TYR A 63 16.36 -18.96 11.61
C TYR A 63 17.55 -18.45 12.43
N LYS A 64 18.77 -18.91 12.13
CA LYS A 64 20.00 -18.45 12.77
C LYS A 64 20.24 -16.96 12.53
N GLU A 65 20.04 -16.46 11.31
CA GLU A 65 20.13 -15.04 10.98
C GLU A 65 19.12 -14.21 11.78
N ARG A 66 17.86 -14.68 11.89
CA ARG A 66 16.85 -14.02 12.72
C ARG A 66 17.24 -13.99 14.20
N LEU A 67 17.79 -15.08 14.74
CA LEU A 67 18.24 -15.11 16.13
C LEU A 67 19.44 -14.19 16.39
N GLN A 68 20.38 -14.08 15.45
CA GLN A 68 21.51 -13.17 15.56
C GLN A 68 21.04 -11.71 15.62
N ARG A 69 19.97 -11.36 14.89
CA ARG A 69 19.37 -10.02 14.91
C ARG A 69 18.82 -9.59 16.27
N LEU A 70 18.46 -10.53 17.15
CA LEU A 70 17.96 -10.20 18.51
C LEU A 70 18.98 -9.41 19.36
N ARG A 71 20.26 -9.40 18.97
CA ARG A 71 21.33 -8.68 19.67
C ARG A 71 21.62 -7.30 19.10
N PHE A 72 20.97 -6.92 18.01
CA PHE A 72 21.20 -5.65 17.32
C PHE A 72 19.95 -4.77 17.37
N PRO A 73 20.12 -3.43 17.38
CA PRO A 73 18.98 -2.53 17.26
C PRO A 73 18.29 -2.74 15.90
N VAL A 74 16.98 -2.56 15.88
CA VAL A 74 16.21 -2.55 14.64
C VAL A 74 16.66 -1.37 13.79
N ASN A 75 17.06 -1.62 12.54
CA ASN A 75 17.28 -0.58 11.54
C ASN A 75 16.01 -0.40 10.73
N PRO A 76 15.23 0.70 10.89
CA PRO A 76 13.99 0.92 10.17
C PRO A 76 14.14 0.98 8.65
N ARG A 77 15.37 1.21 8.16
CA ARG A 77 15.72 1.31 6.73
C ARG A 77 16.34 0.02 6.15
N ASP A 78 16.29 -1.09 6.89
CA ASP A 78 16.72 -2.39 6.37
C ASP A 78 15.59 -3.09 5.59
N TRP A 79 15.87 -3.45 4.33
CA TRP A 79 15.00 -4.22 3.45
C TRP A 79 14.89 -5.70 3.85
N VAL A 80 15.83 -6.23 4.63
CA VAL A 80 15.87 -7.67 4.95
C VAL A 80 14.80 -8.07 5.97
N ASP A 81 14.34 -7.11 6.79
CA ASP A 81 13.27 -7.34 7.78
C ASP A 81 11.86 -7.12 7.22
N THR A 82 11.68 -6.57 6.01
CA THR A 82 10.36 -6.25 5.44
C THR A 82 9.63 -7.46 4.84
N ARG A 83 10.00 -8.68 5.24
CA ARG A 83 9.73 -9.97 4.57
C ARG A 83 10.46 -10.01 3.21
N PRO A 84 11.44 -10.91 3.02
CA PRO A 84 12.22 -10.96 1.80
C PRO A 84 11.30 -11.28 0.62
N ALA A 85 11.41 -10.50 -0.45
CA ALA A 85 10.72 -10.71 -1.72
C ALA A 85 9.18 -10.72 -1.65
N ILE A 86 8.56 -9.77 -0.93
CA ILE A 86 7.18 -9.42 -1.28
C ILE A 86 7.24 -8.62 -2.58
N SER A 87 6.98 -9.28 -3.71
CA SER A 87 6.80 -8.66 -5.03
C SER A 87 5.50 -7.83 -5.12
N VAL A 88 4.89 -7.50 -3.98
CA VAL A 88 3.69 -6.68 -3.88
C VAL A 88 3.93 -5.44 -3.01
N PRO A 89 3.25 -4.33 -3.34
CA PRO A 89 3.15 -3.17 -2.48
C PRO A 89 2.66 -3.53 -1.08
N ALA A 90 3.17 -2.85 -0.06
CA ALA A 90 2.77 -3.09 1.32
C ALA A 90 3.07 -1.90 2.24
N HIS A 91 2.24 -1.75 3.27
CA HIS A 91 2.53 -0.98 4.47
C HIS A 91 3.08 -1.86 5.60
N ASN A 92 4.16 -1.41 6.25
CA ASN A 92 4.69 -2.00 7.47
C ASN A 92 4.45 -1.05 8.65
N TYR A 93 3.60 -1.48 9.58
CA TYR A 93 3.14 -0.66 10.70
C TYR A 93 4.25 -0.36 11.71
N GLU A 94 5.06 -1.38 12.03
CA GLU A 94 6.11 -1.33 13.04
C GLU A 94 7.29 -0.44 12.63
N ARG A 95 7.40 -0.14 11.32
CA ARG A 95 8.45 0.72 10.75
C ARG A 95 7.89 2.02 10.19
N ASN A 96 6.56 2.17 10.15
CA ASN A 96 5.87 3.23 9.43
C ASN A 96 6.47 3.39 8.01
N LEU A 97 6.42 2.30 7.25
CA LEU A 97 7.12 2.18 5.98
C LEU A 97 6.16 1.73 4.88
N ILE A 98 6.23 2.36 3.71
CA ILE A 98 5.62 1.86 2.47
C ILE A 98 6.71 1.28 1.60
N GLN A 99 6.48 0.08 1.09
CA GLN A 99 7.30 -0.53 0.05
C GLN A 99 6.53 -0.60 -1.26
N ILE A 100 7.17 -0.17 -2.35
CA ILE A 100 6.69 -0.27 -3.73
C ILE A 100 7.78 -1.02 -4.51
N PRO A 101 7.64 -2.35 -4.69
CA PRO A 101 8.63 -3.15 -5.40
C PRO A 101 8.81 -2.72 -6.85
N PHE A 102 9.97 -3.03 -7.43
CA PHE A 102 10.27 -2.73 -8.82
C PHE A 102 9.25 -3.32 -9.81
N ASP A 103 8.69 -4.50 -9.52
CA ASP A 103 7.69 -5.12 -10.37
C ASP A 103 6.37 -4.33 -10.46
N SER A 104 6.06 -3.51 -9.45
CA SER A 104 4.92 -2.60 -9.47
C SER A 104 5.18 -1.33 -10.29
N LEU A 105 6.45 -1.05 -10.64
CA LEU A 105 6.87 0.12 -11.42
C LEU A 105 6.94 -0.19 -12.92
N ARG A 106 5.99 -0.99 -13.40
CA ARG A 106 5.91 -1.45 -14.79
C ARG A 106 4.47 -1.36 -15.29
N LEU A 107 4.30 -1.42 -16.61
CA LEU A 107 2.99 -1.52 -17.24
C LEU A 107 2.19 -2.71 -16.66
N PRO A 108 0.88 -2.56 -16.45
CA PRO A 108 0.04 -1.39 -16.77
C PRO A 108 0.02 -0.30 -15.68
N TYR A 109 0.72 -0.48 -14.56
CA TYR A 109 0.60 0.39 -13.39
C TYR A 109 1.39 1.69 -13.52
N SER A 110 2.61 1.62 -14.09
CA SER A 110 3.36 2.82 -14.43
C SER A 110 4.42 2.59 -15.49
N ASP A 111 4.74 3.65 -16.22
CA ASP A 111 5.82 3.71 -17.18
C ASP A 111 6.26 5.17 -17.39
N GLU A 112 7.54 5.40 -17.68
CA GLU A 112 8.06 6.77 -17.90
C GLU A 112 7.50 7.43 -19.17
N HIS A 113 7.01 6.63 -20.12
CA HIS A 113 6.41 7.08 -21.37
C HIS A 113 4.87 7.05 -21.35
N GLN A 114 4.26 6.60 -20.25
CA GLN A 114 2.81 6.60 -20.07
C GLN A 114 2.29 8.00 -19.70
N LEU A 115 1.06 8.31 -20.12
CA LEU A 115 0.41 9.59 -19.82
C LEU A 115 0.24 9.75 -18.31
N ASP A 116 0.48 10.96 -17.80
CA ASP A 116 0.41 11.27 -16.35
C ASP A 116 -0.85 10.72 -15.69
N PHE A 117 -2.04 10.97 -16.25
CA PHE A 117 -3.29 10.51 -15.64
C PHE A 117 -3.30 9.00 -15.40
N ALA A 118 -2.68 8.22 -16.29
CA ALA A 118 -2.67 6.77 -16.21
C ALA A 118 -1.62 6.28 -15.20
N ASN A 119 -0.47 6.95 -15.08
CA ASN A 119 0.49 6.71 -13.99
C ASN A 119 -0.13 7.02 -12.62
N TYR A 120 -0.83 8.14 -12.47
CA TYR A 120 -1.53 8.45 -11.22
C TYR A 120 -2.66 7.45 -10.94
N ALA A 121 -3.45 7.07 -11.95
CA ALA A 121 -4.53 6.09 -11.79
C ALA A 121 -4.02 4.69 -11.41
N GLY A 122 -2.87 4.27 -11.96
CA GLY A 122 -2.20 3.01 -11.66
C GLY A 122 -1.38 3.08 -10.37
N ILE A 123 -0.09 3.38 -10.49
CA ILE A 123 0.83 3.38 -9.34
C ILE A 123 0.48 4.42 -8.28
N GLY A 124 -0.11 5.56 -8.67
CA GLY A 124 -0.55 6.56 -7.70
C GLY A 124 -1.64 6.03 -6.76
N THR A 125 -2.60 5.28 -7.29
CA THR A 125 -3.65 4.63 -6.48
C THR A 125 -3.08 3.57 -5.55
N ILE A 126 -2.13 2.76 -6.03
CA ILE A 126 -1.41 1.77 -5.22
C ILE A 126 -0.66 2.45 -4.07
N ILE A 127 0.08 3.52 -4.33
CA ILE A 127 0.79 4.29 -3.29
C ILE A 127 -0.22 4.86 -2.28
N GLY A 128 -1.34 5.42 -2.76
CA GLY A 128 -2.40 5.93 -1.90
C GLY A 128 -3.06 4.84 -1.04
N HIS A 129 -3.22 3.64 -1.58
CA HIS A 129 -3.74 2.46 -0.88
C HIS A 129 -2.81 2.08 0.27
N GLU A 130 -1.52 1.86 -0.01
CA GLU A 130 -0.53 1.53 1.03
C GLU A 130 -0.34 2.64 2.08
N PHE A 131 -0.50 3.89 1.66
CA PHE A 131 -0.49 5.01 2.59
C PHE A 131 -1.70 5.02 3.52
N THR A 132 -2.85 4.55 3.05
CA THR A 132 -4.08 4.49 3.85
C THR A 132 -3.98 3.45 4.96
N HIS A 133 -3.31 2.32 4.73
CA HIS A 133 -3.06 1.32 5.76
C HIS A 133 -2.37 1.90 7.00
N ALA A 134 -1.55 2.96 6.86
CA ALA A 134 -0.96 3.66 8.01
C ALA A 134 -1.99 4.18 9.04
N PHE A 135 -3.27 4.28 8.68
CA PHE A 135 -4.34 4.83 9.51
C PHE A 135 -5.52 3.88 9.73
N ASP A 136 -5.42 2.63 9.26
CA ASP A 136 -6.48 1.64 9.41
C ASP A 136 -6.60 1.13 10.86
N GLY A 137 -7.34 0.03 11.06
CA GLY A 137 -7.54 -0.58 12.38
C GLY A 137 -6.25 -0.85 13.15
N GLN A 138 -5.19 -1.30 12.47
CA GLN A 138 -3.86 -1.54 13.04
C GLN A 138 -2.98 -0.29 12.94
N GLY A 139 -3.05 0.40 11.80
CA GLY A 139 -2.27 1.59 11.51
C GLY A 139 -2.43 2.66 12.59
N LYS A 140 -3.66 2.95 13.02
CA LYS A 140 -3.93 3.99 14.04
C LYS A 140 -3.31 3.73 15.41
N LEU A 141 -2.95 2.48 15.72
CA LEU A 141 -2.28 2.10 16.97
C LEU A 141 -0.77 2.37 16.95
N HIS A 142 -0.21 2.64 15.78
CA HIS A 142 1.22 2.86 15.58
C HIS A 142 1.51 4.34 15.34
N GLY A 143 2.50 4.87 16.07
CA GLY A 143 2.92 6.27 15.96
C GLY A 143 3.82 6.54 14.77
N ALA A 144 4.42 7.74 14.75
CA ALA A 144 5.30 8.17 13.67
C ALA A 144 6.55 7.30 13.51
N THR A 145 7.03 6.69 14.59
CA THR A 145 8.19 5.79 14.61
C THR A 145 7.82 4.31 14.59
N GLY A 146 6.53 3.97 14.36
CA GLY A 146 6.05 2.59 14.35
C GLY A 146 5.86 1.96 15.73
N ASN A 147 5.91 2.74 16.82
CA ASN A 147 5.66 2.23 18.17
C ASN A 147 4.16 2.13 18.47
N LEU A 148 3.75 1.06 19.14
CA LEU A 148 2.39 0.91 19.67
C LEU A 148 2.11 1.93 20.76
N GLY A 149 0.92 2.54 20.72
CA GLY A 149 0.51 3.54 21.70
C GLY A 149 -0.91 4.06 21.46
N VAL A 150 -1.30 5.06 22.27
CA VAL A 150 -2.56 5.78 22.09
C VAL A 150 -2.25 7.11 21.42
N TRP A 151 -2.38 7.13 20.09
CA TRP A 151 -2.03 8.30 19.27
C TRP A 151 -3.25 9.15 18.88
N TRP A 152 -4.44 8.60 19.05
CA TRP A 152 -5.71 9.20 18.67
C TRP A 152 -6.57 9.39 19.91
N SER A 153 -7.25 10.53 19.99
CA SER A 153 -8.23 10.74 21.05
C SER A 153 -9.39 9.74 20.92
N GLN A 154 -10.10 9.55 22.03
CA GLN A 154 -11.27 8.69 22.06
C GLN A 154 -12.35 9.17 21.08
N GLU A 155 -12.52 10.48 20.93
CA GLU A 155 -13.52 11.07 20.04
C GLU A 155 -13.15 10.91 18.56
N SER A 156 -11.88 11.17 18.18
CA SER A 156 -11.38 10.87 16.84
C SER A 156 -11.55 9.38 16.50
N SER A 157 -11.30 8.49 17.47
CA SER A 157 -11.49 7.05 17.31
C SER A 157 -12.97 6.67 17.12
N ARG A 158 -13.91 7.33 17.82
CA ARG A 158 -15.35 7.14 17.62
C ARG A 158 -15.81 7.60 16.25
N ARG A 159 -15.34 8.77 15.79
CA ARG A 159 -15.63 9.30 14.45
C ARG A 159 -15.13 8.35 13.36
N PHE A 160 -13.91 7.84 13.50
CA PHE A 160 -13.37 6.83 12.57
C PHE A 160 -14.23 5.58 12.52
N LYS A 161 -14.61 5.04 13.69
CA LYS A 161 -15.49 3.87 13.78
C LYS A 161 -16.87 4.12 13.15
N SER A 162 -17.39 5.34 13.24
CA SER A 162 -18.64 5.70 12.55
C SER A 162 -18.49 5.65 11.03
N ARG A 163 -17.36 6.14 10.49
CA ARG A 163 -17.05 6.06 9.06
C ARG A 163 -16.83 4.61 8.60
N GLU A 164 -16.13 3.78 9.39
CA GLU A 164 -15.98 2.34 9.14
C GLU A 164 -17.36 1.67 8.90
N GLN A 165 -18.37 1.98 9.73
CA GLN A 165 -19.72 1.41 9.55
C GLN A 165 -20.38 1.81 8.22
N CYS A 166 -20.07 2.99 7.68
CA CYS A 166 -20.55 3.40 6.36
C CYS A 166 -19.96 2.50 5.26
N PHE A 167 -18.66 2.22 5.32
CA PHE A 167 -17.98 1.34 4.37
C PHE A 167 -18.51 -0.09 4.46
N ILE A 168 -18.69 -0.66 5.67
CA ILE A 168 -19.25 -2.00 5.82
C ILE A 168 -20.64 -2.07 5.15
N LYS A 169 -21.52 -1.11 5.42
CA LYS A 169 -22.87 -1.07 4.84
C LYS A 169 -22.85 -0.93 3.32
N GLN A 170 -22.00 -0.04 2.81
CA GLN A 170 -21.84 0.18 1.37
C GLN A 170 -21.39 -1.11 0.68
N TYR A 171 -20.29 -1.71 1.14
CA TYR A 171 -19.70 -2.87 0.49
C TYR A 171 -20.58 -4.11 0.62
N ALA A 172 -21.26 -4.30 1.76
CA ALA A 172 -22.26 -5.36 1.87
C ALA A 172 -23.36 -5.20 0.81
N GLY A 173 -23.86 -3.98 0.57
CA GLY A 173 -24.87 -3.72 -0.47
C GLY A 173 -24.37 -3.90 -1.92
N LEU A 174 -23.05 -3.93 -2.15
CA LEU A 174 -22.46 -4.20 -3.46
C LEU A 174 -22.23 -5.70 -3.70
N MET A 175 -22.21 -6.50 -2.64
CA MET A 175 -22.06 -7.95 -2.72
C MET A 175 -23.40 -8.61 -3.04
N ASP A 176 -23.39 -9.60 -3.94
CA ASP A 176 -24.60 -10.38 -4.23
C ASP A 176 -25.15 -11.05 -2.95
N SER A 177 -24.27 -11.48 -2.04
CA SER A 177 -24.63 -12.11 -0.76
C SER A 177 -25.23 -11.16 0.27
N HIS A 178 -25.03 -9.84 0.13
CA HIS A 178 -25.38 -8.84 1.14
C HIS A 178 -24.78 -9.11 2.53
N ASP A 179 -23.65 -9.84 2.60
CA ASP A 179 -23.05 -10.29 3.85
C ASP A 179 -22.21 -9.18 4.52
N MET A 180 -22.75 -8.64 5.62
CA MET A 180 -22.10 -7.63 6.44
C MET A 180 -20.82 -8.13 7.13
N ASN A 181 -20.71 -9.42 7.44
CA ASN A 181 -19.50 -9.97 8.05
C ASN A 181 -18.39 -10.08 7.02
N ALA A 182 -18.70 -10.57 5.82
CA ALA A 182 -17.74 -10.62 4.73
C ALA A 182 -17.25 -9.21 4.33
N ALA A 183 -18.15 -8.23 4.24
CA ALA A 183 -17.77 -6.83 3.99
C ALA A 183 -16.89 -6.23 5.11
N LYS A 184 -17.08 -6.69 6.36
CA LYS A 184 -16.25 -6.28 7.50
C LYS A 184 -14.86 -6.93 7.47
N GLU A 185 -14.73 -8.15 6.97
CA GLU A 185 -13.42 -8.81 6.80
C GLU A 185 -12.52 -8.04 5.83
N GLY A 186 -13.08 -7.52 4.73
CA GLY A 186 -12.36 -6.70 3.75
C GLY A 186 -12.36 -5.19 4.03
N LEU A 187 -12.84 -4.75 5.20
CA LEU A 187 -13.11 -3.34 5.50
C LEU A 187 -11.92 -2.41 5.22
N TYR A 188 -10.73 -2.77 5.69
CA TYR A 188 -9.58 -1.87 5.59
C TYR A 188 -8.98 -1.84 4.18
N GLU A 189 -9.10 -2.93 3.42
CA GLU A 189 -8.79 -2.96 1.98
C GLU A 189 -9.74 -2.05 1.20
N ASN A 190 -11.04 -2.13 1.51
CA ASN A 190 -12.07 -1.30 0.89
C ASN A 190 -11.86 0.20 1.17
N ILE A 191 -11.47 0.54 2.40
CA ILE A 191 -11.11 1.91 2.76
C ILE A 191 -9.84 2.33 2.01
N ALA A 192 -8.82 1.46 1.95
CA ALA A 192 -7.56 1.75 1.28
C ALA A 192 -7.72 1.95 -0.23
N ASP A 193 -8.55 1.15 -0.90
CA ASP A 193 -8.88 1.34 -2.32
C ASP A 193 -9.57 2.69 -2.58
N HIS A 194 -10.60 2.99 -1.79
CA HIS A 194 -11.37 4.21 -1.97
C HIS A 194 -10.53 5.46 -1.69
N VAL A 195 -9.79 5.47 -0.59
CA VAL A 195 -8.94 6.60 -0.22
C VAL A 195 -7.74 6.69 -1.17
N GLY A 196 -7.15 5.56 -1.57
CA GLY A 196 -6.04 5.52 -2.51
C GLY A 196 -6.39 6.13 -3.85
N LEU A 197 -7.54 5.75 -4.43
CA LEU A 197 -8.05 6.32 -5.68
C LEU A 197 -8.29 7.83 -5.55
N LYS A 198 -8.92 8.26 -4.45
CA LYS A 198 -9.20 9.68 -4.18
C LYS A 198 -7.92 10.50 -4.06
N VAL A 199 -6.95 10.02 -3.27
CA VAL A 199 -5.66 10.69 -3.07
C VAL A 199 -4.91 10.80 -4.39
N ALA A 200 -4.87 9.73 -5.18
CA ALA A 200 -4.23 9.70 -6.48
C ALA A 200 -4.86 10.69 -7.46
N TYR A 201 -6.20 10.74 -7.51
CA TYR A 201 -6.94 11.69 -8.34
C TYR A 201 -6.68 13.13 -7.93
N GLU A 202 -6.80 13.46 -6.63
CA GLU A 202 -6.51 14.80 -6.13
C GLU A 202 -5.05 15.21 -6.40
N ALA A 203 -4.10 14.28 -6.24
CA ALA A 203 -2.70 14.53 -6.53
C ALA A 203 -2.47 14.83 -8.01
N TRP A 204 -3.09 14.06 -8.92
CA TRP A 204 -3.03 14.31 -10.37
C TRP A 204 -3.61 15.68 -10.74
N LYS A 205 -4.80 16.01 -10.25
CA LYS A 205 -5.43 17.32 -10.48
C LYS A 205 -4.57 18.47 -9.95
N SER A 206 -3.91 18.28 -8.79
CA SER A 206 -3.04 19.30 -8.18
C SER A 206 -1.74 19.55 -8.96
N ASN A 207 -1.24 18.55 -9.69
CA ASN A 207 -0.03 18.69 -10.50
C ASN A 207 -0.26 19.47 -11.81
N GLY A 208 -1.47 20.01 -12.02
CA GLY A 208 -1.76 20.93 -13.11
C GLY A 208 -1.95 20.28 -14.47
N ASN A 209 -2.13 18.95 -14.51
CA ASN A 209 -2.48 18.20 -15.71
C ASN A 209 -1.59 18.56 -16.92
N LYS A 210 -0.28 18.38 -16.75
CA LYS A 210 0.75 18.98 -17.60
C LYS A 210 0.83 18.41 -19.02
N MET A 211 0.15 17.29 -19.31
CA MET A 211 0.05 16.74 -20.65
C MET A 211 -1.39 16.82 -21.18
N SER A 212 -1.64 17.78 -22.07
CA SER A 212 -2.90 17.91 -22.82
C SER A 212 -3.02 16.93 -23.99
N SER A 213 -2.13 15.94 -24.09
CA SER A 213 -2.12 14.99 -25.19
C SER A 213 -3.40 14.16 -25.15
N ARG A 214 -4.26 14.36 -26.15
CA ARG A 214 -5.43 13.49 -26.35
C ARG A 214 -4.93 12.13 -26.82
N MET A 215 -5.43 11.08 -26.20
CA MET A 215 -5.04 9.71 -26.54
C MET A 215 -5.67 9.33 -27.89
N PRO A 216 -4.87 8.93 -28.90
CA PRO A 216 -5.39 8.57 -30.21
C PRO A 216 -6.47 7.47 -30.12
N GLY A 217 -7.59 7.66 -30.80
CA GLY A 217 -8.74 6.75 -30.77
C GLY A 217 -9.65 6.86 -29.54
N LEU A 218 -9.29 7.69 -28.56
CA LEU A 218 -10.06 7.95 -27.34
C LEU A 218 -10.35 9.46 -27.13
N GLU A 219 -10.27 10.25 -28.19
CA GLU A 219 -10.37 11.72 -28.16
C GLU A 219 -11.73 12.23 -27.67
N LYS A 220 -12.77 11.38 -27.69
CA LYS A 220 -14.11 11.70 -27.19
C LYS A 220 -14.21 11.69 -25.65
N TYR A 221 -13.22 11.12 -24.96
CA TYR A 221 -13.23 11.05 -23.49
C TYR A 221 -12.42 12.20 -22.89
N SER A 222 -12.91 12.76 -21.79
CA SER A 222 -12.12 13.70 -20.99
C SER A 222 -10.98 12.95 -20.28
N GLN A 223 -9.94 13.67 -19.88
CA GLN A 223 -8.86 13.05 -19.11
C GLN A 223 -9.31 12.56 -17.72
N ASP A 224 -10.33 13.19 -17.13
CA ASP A 224 -10.94 12.68 -15.90
C ASP A 224 -11.60 11.31 -16.16
N GLN A 225 -12.29 11.13 -17.28
CA GLN A 225 -12.84 9.83 -17.68
C GLN A 225 -11.73 8.81 -17.97
N LEU A 226 -10.65 9.23 -18.64
CA LEU A 226 -9.52 8.36 -18.94
C LEU A 226 -8.74 7.96 -17.68
N PHE A 227 -8.68 8.81 -16.65
CA PHE A 227 -8.14 8.47 -15.34
C PHE A 227 -8.90 7.29 -14.72
N PHE A 228 -10.23 7.39 -14.61
CA PHE A 228 -11.03 6.30 -14.05
C PHE A 228 -11.03 5.07 -14.94
N LEU A 229 -10.97 5.22 -16.26
CA LEU A 229 -10.80 4.09 -17.18
C LEU A 229 -9.47 3.37 -16.92
N ALA A 230 -8.35 4.09 -16.82
CA ALA A 230 -7.04 3.52 -16.51
C ALA A 230 -7.02 2.82 -15.14
N TYR A 231 -7.68 3.39 -14.12
CA TYR A 231 -7.84 2.74 -12.82
C TYR A 231 -8.56 1.39 -12.97
N THR A 232 -9.72 1.36 -13.64
CA THR A 232 -10.52 0.12 -13.80
C THR A 232 -9.80 -0.96 -14.61
N GLN A 233 -8.92 -0.59 -15.55
CA GLN A 233 -8.13 -1.55 -16.32
C GLN A 233 -7.17 -2.35 -15.43
N GLY A 234 -6.65 -1.76 -14.34
CA GLY A 234 -5.80 -2.45 -13.37
C GLY A 234 -6.51 -3.58 -12.62
N TRP A 235 -7.85 -3.58 -12.62
CA TRP A 235 -8.69 -4.58 -11.96
C TRP A 235 -9.31 -5.58 -12.94
N CYS A 236 -9.01 -5.50 -14.23
CA CYS A 236 -9.50 -6.48 -15.20
C CYS A 236 -8.86 -7.86 -14.94
N ALA A 237 -9.65 -8.80 -14.40
CA ALA A 237 -9.20 -10.16 -14.12
C ALA A 237 -10.30 -11.18 -14.38
N LEU A 238 -9.90 -12.38 -14.81
CA LEU A 238 -10.76 -13.56 -14.85
C LEU A 238 -10.34 -14.49 -13.71
N ARG A 239 -11.31 -14.94 -12.92
CA ARG A 239 -11.04 -15.81 -11.75
C ARG A 239 -11.81 -17.12 -11.81
N SER A 240 -11.17 -18.16 -11.28
CA SER A 240 -11.85 -19.41 -10.97
C SER A 240 -12.85 -19.20 -9.83
N LYS A 241 -14.02 -19.86 -9.93
CA LYS A 241 -15.05 -19.87 -8.88
C LYS A 241 -14.58 -20.47 -7.55
N SER A 242 -13.48 -21.23 -7.56
CA SER A 242 -12.89 -21.83 -6.35
C SER A 242 -12.00 -20.89 -5.55
N TYR A 243 -11.67 -19.72 -6.08
CA TYR A 243 -10.77 -18.78 -5.42
C TYR A 243 -11.50 -17.97 -4.36
N LYS A 244 -11.09 -18.10 -3.10
CA LYS A 244 -11.61 -17.27 -2.00
C LYS A 244 -10.79 -15.98 -1.91
N LEU A 245 -11.49 -14.86 -2.00
CA LEU A 245 -10.96 -13.52 -1.85
C LEU A 245 -11.01 -13.13 -0.38
N GLN A 246 -9.87 -13.25 0.31
CA GLN A 246 -9.67 -12.67 1.62
C GLN A 246 -8.22 -12.15 1.71
N PRO A 247 -7.98 -10.89 2.14
CA PRO A 247 -8.97 -9.92 2.64
C PRO A 247 -9.63 -9.03 1.55
N HIS A 248 -9.12 -9.00 0.32
CA HIS A 248 -9.63 -8.08 -0.72
C HIS A 248 -10.99 -8.52 -1.28
N MET A 249 -11.75 -7.58 -1.84
CA MET A 249 -13.03 -7.86 -2.53
C MET A 249 -12.82 -8.33 -3.99
N GLU A 250 -13.92 -8.78 -4.63
CA GLU A 250 -13.93 -9.04 -6.08
C GLU A 250 -13.58 -7.78 -6.86
N GLU A 251 -12.85 -7.93 -7.96
CA GLU A 251 -12.37 -6.80 -8.75
C GLU A 251 -13.47 -5.89 -9.27
N ARG A 252 -14.67 -6.42 -9.54
CA ARG A 252 -15.82 -5.60 -9.95
C ARG A 252 -16.35 -4.67 -8.84
N ILE A 253 -16.00 -4.96 -7.59
CA ILE A 253 -16.43 -4.21 -6.39
C ILE A 253 -15.34 -3.20 -5.96
N ARG A 254 -14.06 -3.48 -6.26
CA ARG A 254 -12.92 -2.58 -6.02
C ARG A 254 -12.90 -1.43 -7.02
#